data_AF-K1SDD4-F1
#
_entry.id   AF-K1SDD4-F1
#
_cell.length_a   1.000
_cell.length_b   1.000
_cell.length_c   1.000
_cell.angle_alpha   90.00
_cell.angle_beta   90.00
_cell.angle_gamma   90.00
#
_symmetry.space_group_name_H-M   'P 1'
#
loop_
_entity.id
_entity.type
_entity.pdbx_description
1 polymer ?
#
loop_
_entity_poly.entity_id
_entity_poly.type
_entity_poly.pdbx_seq_one_letter_code
_entity_poly.pdbx_strand_id
1 'polypeptide(L)'
;PSVSHAVATLRDGGFLTMDSDYFLHLTDIGREVAEQIYEKHRFFTERLIAAGVDPKTAETDACRIEHVISDESFQKLKKQLM
;
A
#
# COMPACT_ATOMS: atom_id res chain seq x y z
N PRO A 1 -6.72 9.45 -15.24
CA PRO A 1 -7.35 9.58 -13.90
C PRO A 1 -6.76 10.80 -13.17
N SER A 2 -7.60 11.70 -12.64
CA SER A 2 -7.15 12.85 -11.85
C SER A 2 -7.16 12.54 -10.36
N VAL A 3 -6.38 13.28 -9.57
CA VAL A 3 -6.37 13.17 -8.09
C VAL A 3 -7.78 13.37 -7.54
N SER A 4 -8.51 14.38 -8.02
CA SER A 4 -9.88 14.67 -7.57
C SER A 4 -10.85 13.51 -7.82
N HIS A 5 -10.69 12.80 -8.95
CA HIS A 5 -11.52 11.63 -9.23
C HIS A 5 -11.20 10.47 -8.29
N ALA A 6 -9.91 10.21 -8.03
CA ALA A 6 -9.50 9.16 -7.08
C ALA A 6 -10.00 9.44 -5.66
N VAL A 7 -9.91 10.71 -5.20
CA VAL A 7 -10.43 11.13 -3.89
C VAL A 7 -11.93 10.92 -3.81
N ALA A 8 -12.70 11.27 -4.86
CA ALA A 8 -14.13 11.02 -4.89
C ALA A 8 -14.45 9.52 -4.77
N THR A 9 -13.80 8.66 -5.56
CA THR A 9 -13.97 7.20 -5.49
C THR A 9 -13.67 6.63 -4.10
N LEU A 10 -12.59 7.10 -3.45
CA LEU A 10 -12.21 6.64 -2.12
C LEU A 10 -13.18 7.10 -1.03
N ARG A 11 -13.77 8.30 -1.18
CA ARG A 11 -14.83 8.79 -0.28
C ARG A 11 -16.13 8.02 -0.48
N ASP A 12 -16.56 7.82 -1.72
CA ASP A 12 -17.77 7.04 -2.05
C ASP A 12 -17.65 5.58 -1.59
N GLY A 13 -16.43 5.03 -1.61
CA GLY A 13 -16.11 3.70 -1.07
C GLY A 13 -15.95 3.64 0.46
N GLY A 14 -16.06 4.77 1.17
CA GLY A 14 -15.97 4.81 2.64
C GLY A 14 -14.56 4.71 3.22
N PHE A 15 -13.51 4.85 2.40
CA PHE A 15 -12.11 4.81 2.83
C PHE A 15 -11.58 6.16 3.31
N LEU A 16 -12.18 7.26 2.84
CA LEU A 16 -11.80 8.63 3.20
C LEU A 16 -12.97 9.44 3.73
N THR A 17 -12.69 10.31 4.68
CA THR A 17 -13.53 11.44 5.09
C THR A 17 -12.80 12.75 4.86
N MET A 18 -13.54 13.85 4.91
CA MET A 18 -12.99 15.20 4.80
C MET A 18 -13.56 16.05 5.92
N ASP A 19 -12.70 16.77 6.63
CA ASP A 19 -13.14 17.67 7.70
C ASP A 19 -13.57 19.04 7.16
N SER A 20 -13.94 19.95 8.08
CA SER A 20 -14.36 21.31 7.77
C SER A 20 -13.26 22.18 7.16
N ASP A 21 -12.00 21.81 7.37
CA ASP A 21 -10.81 22.51 6.87
C ASP A 21 -10.30 21.89 5.54
N TYR A 22 -11.08 20.97 4.95
CA TYR A 22 -10.80 20.25 3.71
C TYR A 22 -9.59 19.29 3.78
N PHE A 23 -9.18 18.85 4.97
CA PHE A 23 -8.19 17.78 5.11
C PHE A 23 -8.83 16.41 4.91
N LEU A 24 -8.11 15.54 4.20
CA LEU A 24 -8.50 14.15 3.99
C LEU A 24 -8.02 13.29 5.14
N HIS A 25 -8.94 12.49 5.70
CA HIS A 25 -8.66 11.55 6.77
C HIS A 25 -9.00 10.14 6.31
N LEU A 26 -8.18 9.17 6.69
CA LEU A 26 -8.54 7.76 6.54
C LEU A 26 -9.62 7.41 7.57
N THR A 27 -10.66 6.73 7.12
CA THR A 27 -11.55 5.99 8.03
C THR A 27 -10.83 4.80 8.63
N ASP A 28 -11.42 4.12 9.60
CA ASP A 28 -10.84 2.89 10.16
C ASP A 28 -10.64 1.82 9.07
N ILE A 29 -11.62 1.67 8.17
CA ILE A 29 -11.52 0.75 7.01
C ILE A 29 -10.45 1.24 6.02
N GLY A 30 -10.40 2.54 5.74
CA GLY A 30 -9.36 3.14 4.89
C GLY A 30 -7.97 2.90 5.44
N ARG A 31 -7.80 3.04 6.76
CA ARG A 31 -6.56 2.79 7.47
C ARG A 31 -6.15 1.33 7.39
N GLU A 32 -7.07 0.40 7.65
CA GLU A 32 -6.79 -1.04 7.58
C GLU A 32 -6.26 -1.43 6.19
N VAL A 33 -6.93 -0.98 5.12
CA VAL A 33 -6.49 -1.26 3.74
C VAL A 33 -5.15 -0.59 3.43
N ALA A 34 -4.96 0.67 3.84
CA ALA A 34 -3.71 1.39 3.63
C ALA A 34 -2.52 0.71 4.35
N GLU A 35 -2.73 0.24 5.58
CA GLU A 35 -1.73 -0.47 6.36
C GLU A 35 -1.36 -1.82 5.73
N GLN A 36 -2.33 -2.56 5.18
CA GLN A 36 -2.04 -3.81 4.45
C GLN A 36 -1.19 -3.57 3.18
N ILE A 37 -1.49 -2.52 2.42
CA ILE A 37 -0.69 -2.15 1.23
C ILE A 37 0.72 -1.73 1.66
N TYR A 38 0.82 -0.88 2.69
CA TYR A 38 2.10 -0.41 3.20
C TYR A 38 2.96 -1.54 3.78
N GLU A 39 2.33 -2.53 4.41
CA GLU A 39 3.03 -3.73 4.89
C GLU A 39 3.67 -4.50 3.74
N LYS A 40 2.94 -4.72 2.64
CA LYS A 40 3.47 -5.35 1.42
C LYS A 40 4.63 -4.54 0.85
N HIS A 41 4.48 -3.21 0.76
CA HIS A 41 5.53 -2.30 0.29
C HIS A 41 6.83 -2.52 1.07
N ARG A 42 6.74 -2.42 2.40
CA ARG A 42 7.88 -2.55 3.32
C ARG A 42 8.56 -3.90 3.19
N PHE A 43 7.76 -4.97 3.20
CA PHE A 43 8.26 -6.33 3.07
C PHE A 43 9.06 -6.51 1.79
N PHE A 44 8.50 -6.17 0.63
CA PHE A 44 9.19 -6.36 -0.65
C PHE A 44 10.42 -5.47 -0.79
N THR A 45 10.35 -4.21 -0.37
CA THR A 45 11.51 -3.31 -0.36
C THR A 45 12.66 -3.91 0.44
N GLU A 46 12.40 -4.38 1.66
CA GLU A 46 13.44 -4.98 2.50
C GLU A 46 13.98 -6.29 1.94
N ARG A 47 13.12 -7.16 1.41
CA ARG A 47 13.55 -8.44 0.82
C ARG A 47 14.39 -8.24 -0.45
N LEU A 48 14.02 -7.28 -1.30
CA LEU A 48 14.79 -6.96 -2.52
C LEU A 48 16.14 -6.34 -2.18
N ILE A 49 16.19 -5.41 -1.21
CA ILE A 49 17.46 -4.86 -0.72
C ILE A 49 18.34 -5.97 -0.14
N ALA A 50 17.78 -6.88 0.67
CA ALA A 50 18.52 -8.01 1.23
C ALA A 50 19.04 -8.98 0.16
N ALA A 51 18.37 -9.06 -1.00
CA ALA A 51 18.81 -9.82 -2.17
C ALA A 51 19.91 -9.10 -2.99
N GLY A 52 20.30 -7.88 -2.61
CA GLY A 52 21.35 -7.10 -3.28
C GLY A 52 20.84 -6.13 -4.35
N VAL A 53 19.53 -5.89 -4.42
CA VAL A 53 18.95 -4.88 -5.32
C VAL A 53 19.24 -3.48 -4.77
N ASP A 54 19.55 -2.54 -5.67
CA ASP A 54 19.68 -1.12 -5.33
C ASP A 54 18.41 -0.59 -4.63
N PRO A 55 18.52 0.17 -3.52
CA PRO A 55 17.36 0.62 -2.75
C PRO A 55 16.29 1.36 -3.56
N LYS A 56 16.69 2.21 -4.51
CA LYS A 56 15.73 2.96 -5.33
C LYS A 56 14.98 2.04 -6.29
N THR A 57 15.67 1.05 -6.82
CA THR A 57 15.07 0.01 -7.67
C THR A 57 14.11 -0.87 -6.85
N ALA A 58 14.55 -1.31 -5.66
CA ALA A 58 13.74 -2.10 -4.74
C ALA A 58 12.44 -1.41 -4.34
N GLU A 59 12.49 -0.12 -3.98
CA GLU A 59 11.30 0.68 -3.66
C GLU A 59 10.35 0.81 -4.86
N THR A 60 10.90 1.08 -6.05
CA THR A 60 10.11 1.21 -7.28
C THR A 60 9.42 -0.10 -7.64
N ASP A 61 10.09 -1.24 -7.46
CA ASP A 61 9.53 -2.56 -7.76
C ASP A 61 8.51 -2.97 -6.70
N ALA A 62 8.80 -2.75 -5.42
CA ALA A 62 7.87 -3.00 -4.32
C ALA A 62 6.55 -2.21 -4.50
N CYS A 63 6.65 -0.94 -4.90
CA CYS A 63 5.51 -0.07 -5.22
C CYS A 63 4.58 -0.67 -6.28
N ARG A 64 5.11 -1.50 -7.20
CA ARG A 64 4.28 -2.22 -8.18
C ARG A 64 3.75 -3.53 -7.62
N ILE A 65 4.61 -4.28 -6.93
CA ILE A 65 4.28 -5.61 -6.40
C ILE A 65 3.14 -5.54 -5.37
N GLU A 66 3.14 -4.53 -4.50
CA GLU A 66 2.13 -4.38 -3.43
C GLU A 66 0.68 -4.33 -3.95
N HIS A 67 0.48 -3.83 -5.18
CA HIS A 67 -0.83 -3.68 -5.79
C HIS A 67 -1.29 -4.88 -6.62
N VAL A 68 -0.37 -5.78 -7.00
CA VAL A 68 -0.68 -6.91 -7.90
C VAL A 68 -0.58 -8.28 -7.22
N ILE A 69 0.15 -8.36 -6.10
CA ILE A 69 0.33 -9.63 -5.39
C ILE A 69 -0.94 -10.04 -4.65
N SER A 70 -1.32 -11.32 -4.76
CA SER A 70 -2.42 -11.89 -3.99
C SER A 70 -2.07 -11.97 -2.50
N ASP A 71 -3.09 -11.84 -1.64
CA ASP A 71 -2.90 -11.97 -0.19
C ASP A 71 -2.35 -13.35 0.19
N GLU A 72 -2.79 -14.41 -0.49
CA GLU A 72 -2.25 -15.76 -0.28
C GLU A 72 -0.74 -15.81 -0.52
N SER A 73 -0.27 -15.27 -1.65
CA SER A 73 1.16 -15.27 -1.99
C SER A 73 1.96 -14.45 -0.98
N PHE A 74 1.45 -13.28 -0.62
CA PHE A 74 2.10 -12.41 0.36
C PHE A 74 2.23 -13.08 1.72
N GLN A 75 1.15 -13.66 2.26
CA GLN A 75 1.18 -14.32 3.57
C GLN A 75 2.12 -15.53 3.60
N LYS A 76 2.18 -16.32 2.52
CA LYS A 76 3.11 -17.45 2.41
C LYS A 76 4.56 -17.00 2.36
N LEU A 77 4.87 -15.99 1.54
CA LEU A 77 6.23 -15.43 1.42
C LEU A 77 6.68 -14.80 2.74
N LYS A 78 5.80 -14.00 3.37
CA LYS A 78 6.05 -13.39 4.67
C LYS A 78 6.40 -14.43 5.73
N LYS A 79 5.63 -15.52 5.81
CA LYS A 79 5.90 -16.62 6.76
C LYS A 79 7.23 -17.34 6.52
N GLN A 80 7.69 -17.43 5.28
CA GLN A 80 8.94 -18.13 4.94
C GLN A 80 10.19 -17.25 5.10
N LEU A 81 10.03 -15.93 5.02
CA LEU A 81 11.13 -14.95 5.00
C LEU A 81 11.15 -14.06 6.27
N MET A 82 10.41 -14.46 7.31
CA MET A 82 10.44 -13.89 8.67
C MET A 82 10.89 -14.94 9.68
#